data_AF-A0A1M5SI04-F1
#
_entry.id   AF-A0A1M5SI04-F1
#
_cell.length_a   1.000
_cell.length_b   1.000
_cell.length_c   1.000
_cell.angle_alpha   90.00
_cell.angle_beta   90.00
_cell.angle_gamma   90.00
#
_symmetry.space_group_name_H-M   'P 1'
#
loop_
_entity.id
_entity.type
_entity.pdbx_description
1 polymer ?
#
loop_
_entity_poly.entity_id
_entity_poly.type
_entity_poly.pdbx_seq_one_letter_code
_entity_poly.pdbx_strand_id
1 'polypeptide(L)'
;MEYSKFQQSVIEAIKDCKSEVKNCCENALLHLEKAWLIKDIDAEMAVFRGITAEEEAAIALFFCLKKHQYNNANKLPFKQHPAKLGLYPFLRHIGNHLAGTFFSESSPFENHRLKLIDVNGRKALVIIFKLKNHNIDIRPLPPLHFTISNDETGEIKTFDIDFKELYIGDNYKNSLKYIEDVSSKRNRLLYANSAGKPEVKGDMEEYLNFQKMKVFLFIYIVLLIDPWEKAEGSSGFVQQALDSYLLLLNRIQKEDVIQAQQSV
;
A
#
# COMPACT_ATOMS: atom_id res chain seq x y z
N MET A 1 -20.16 -0.71 -8.18
CA MET A 1 -18.90 -1.47 -8.22
C MET A 1 -19.13 -2.83 -7.57
N GLU A 2 -18.68 -3.91 -8.18
CA GLU A 2 -18.82 -5.24 -7.57
C GLU A 2 -17.61 -5.58 -6.70
N TYR A 3 -17.91 -6.18 -5.54
CA TYR A 3 -16.94 -6.71 -4.58
C TYR A 3 -17.10 -8.23 -4.48
N SER A 4 -15.98 -8.95 -4.42
CA SER A 4 -16.03 -10.39 -4.13
C SER A 4 -16.55 -10.65 -2.71
N LYS A 5 -17.02 -11.87 -2.45
CA LYS A 5 -17.43 -12.28 -1.09
C LYS A 5 -16.33 -12.04 -0.05
N PHE A 6 -15.06 -12.25 -0.43
CA PHE A 6 -13.94 -12.00 0.46
C PHE A 6 -13.74 -10.51 0.73
N GLN A 7 -13.84 -9.66 -0.30
CA GLN A 7 -13.78 -8.20 -0.16
C GLN A 7 -14.91 -7.67 0.72
N GLN A 8 -16.12 -8.19 0.59
CA GLN A 8 -17.24 -7.86 1.47
C GLN A 8 -16.92 -8.20 2.94
N SER A 9 -16.39 -9.40 3.21
CA SER A 9 -15.96 -9.76 4.56
C SER A 9 -14.86 -8.85 5.11
N VAL A 10 -13.96 -8.37 4.25
CA VAL A 10 -12.93 -7.39 4.63
C VAL A 10 -13.53 -6.01 4.93
N ILE A 11 -14.50 -5.55 4.14
CA ILE A 11 -15.26 -4.32 4.41
C ILE A 11 -15.98 -4.40 5.76
N GLU A 12 -16.52 -5.56 6.12
CA GLU A 12 -17.09 -5.75 7.45
C GLU A 12 -16.02 -5.74 8.55
N ALA A 13 -14.86 -6.38 8.31
CA ALA A 13 -13.77 -6.42 9.29
C ALA A 13 -13.18 -5.04 9.63
N ILE A 14 -13.13 -4.10 8.69
CA ILE A 14 -12.61 -2.74 8.99
C ILE A 14 -13.52 -1.96 9.94
N LYS A 15 -14.79 -2.35 10.12
CA LYS A 15 -15.69 -1.70 11.08
C LYS A 15 -15.23 -1.89 12.53
N ASP A 16 -14.45 -2.95 12.79
CA ASP A 16 -13.82 -3.22 14.08
C ASP A 16 -12.54 -2.38 14.31
N CYS A 17 -12.05 -1.67 13.29
CA CYS A 17 -10.99 -0.67 13.47
C CYS A 17 -11.54 0.54 14.25
N LYS A 18 -10.64 1.26 14.92
CA LYS A 18 -11.00 2.42 15.75
C LYS A 18 -10.54 3.73 15.12
N SER A 19 -11.34 4.77 15.31
CA SER A 19 -10.97 6.17 15.06
C SER A 19 -10.56 6.42 13.59
N GLU A 20 -9.48 7.15 13.36
CA GLU A 20 -9.03 7.63 12.06
C GLU A 20 -8.75 6.48 11.08
N VAL A 21 -8.24 5.35 11.56
CA VAL A 21 -7.98 4.17 10.71
C VAL A 21 -9.27 3.70 10.04
N LYS A 22 -10.35 3.56 10.82
CA LYS A 22 -11.66 3.15 10.29
C LYS A 22 -12.19 4.19 9.32
N ASN A 23 -12.20 5.46 9.73
CA ASN A 23 -12.80 6.54 8.94
C ASN A 23 -12.11 6.69 7.58
N CYS A 24 -10.78 6.59 7.52
CA CYS A 24 -10.04 6.66 6.27
C CYS A 24 -10.28 5.42 5.38
N CYS A 25 -10.38 4.21 5.94
CA CYS A 25 -10.77 3.03 5.17
C CYS A 25 -12.19 3.16 4.58
N GLU A 26 -13.16 3.58 5.38
CA GLU A 26 -14.55 3.79 4.93
C GLU A 26 -14.62 4.90 3.87
N ASN A 27 -13.88 5.99 4.06
CA ASN A 27 -13.84 7.09 3.10
C ASN A 27 -13.20 6.65 1.77
N ALA A 28 -12.13 5.85 1.81
CA ALA A 28 -11.52 5.29 0.60
C ALA A 28 -12.51 4.44 -0.21
N LEU A 29 -13.27 3.56 0.45
CA LEU A 29 -14.30 2.74 -0.19
C LEU A 29 -15.43 3.60 -0.77
N LEU A 30 -15.90 4.61 -0.01
CA LEU A 30 -16.91 5.56 -0.47
C LEU A 30 -16.46 6.32 -1.73
N HIS A 31 -15.18 6.70 -1.78
CA HIS A 31 -14.61 7.34 -2.97
C HIS A 31 -14.60 6.41 -4.18
N LEU A 32 -14.25 5.13 -4.02
CA LEU A 32 -14.33 4.14 -5.11
C LEU A 32 -15.76 3.93 -5.60
N GLU A 33 -16.72 3.79 -4.68
CA GLU A 33 -18.13 3.59 -5.04
C GLU A 33 -18.67 4.78 -5.82
N LYS A 34 -18.42 5.99 -5.33
CA LYS A 34 -18.81 7.22 -6.03
C LYS A 34 -18.10 7.36 -7.37
N ALA A 35 -16.82 7.00 -7.47
CA ALA A 35 -16.09 7.00 -8.74
C ALA A 35 -16.77 6.06 -9.75
N TRP A 36 -17.15 4.86 -9.32
CA TRP A 36 -17.83 3.89 -10.17
C TRP A 36 -19.20 4.36 -10.66
N LEU A 37 -19.95 5.04 -9.80
CA LEU A 37 -21.28 5.56 -10.14
C LEU A 37 -21.25 6.68 -11.19
N ILE A 38 -20.18 7.49 -11.19
CA ILE A 38 -20.08 8.65 -12.09
C ILE A 38 -19.19 8.40 -13.31
N LYS A 39 -18.59 7.21 -13.45
CA LYS A 39 -17.56 6.92 -14.48
C LYS A 39 -18.01 7.18 -15.91
N ASP A 40 -19.30 6.99 -16.20
CA ASP A 40 -19.90 7.16 -17.53
C ASP A 40 -20.53 8.56 -17.72
N ILE A 41 -20.54 9.39 -16.66
CA ILE A 41 -21.15 10.73 -16.64
C ILE A 41 -20.06 11.81 -16.59
N ASP A 42 -19.05 11.61 -15.74
CA ASP A 42 -17.96 12.53 -15.46
C ASP A 42 -16.70 11.70 -15.17
N ALA A 43 -16.00 11.34 -16.25
CA ALA A 43 -14.81 10.48 -16.19
C ALA A 43 -13.66 11.17 -15.44
N GLU A 44 -13.52 12.49 -15.59
CA GLU A 44 -12.56 13.32 -14.89
C GLU A 44 -12.74 13.23 -13.37
N MET A 45 -13.97 13.40 -12.89
CA MET A 45 -14.28 13.30 -11.46
C MET A 45 -14.22 11.85 -10.97
N ALA A 46 -14.53 10.86 -11.81
CA ALA A 46 -14.33 9.46 -11.45
C ALA A 46 -12.85 9.15 -11.23
N VAL A 47 -11.94 9.63 -12.11
CA VAL A 47 -10.49 9.50 -11.92
C VAL A 47 -10.05 10.21 -10.64
N PHE A 48 -10.50 11.45 -10.43
CA PHE A 48 -10.13 12.21 -9.23
C PHE A 48 -10.52 11.50 -7.93
N ARG A 49 -11.73 10.91 -7.90
CA ARG A 49 -12.19 10.10 -6.78
C ARG A 49 -11.38 8.82 -6.62
N GLY A 50 -10.98 8.17 -7.71
CA GLY A 50 -10.08 7.01 -7.68
C GLY A 50 -8.72 7.33 -7.05
N ILE A 51 -8.11 8.47 -7.40
CA ILE A 51 -6.87 8.94 -6.77
C ILE A 51 -7.09 9.23 -5.27
N THR A 52 -8.19 9.89 -4.94
CA THR A 52 -8.51 10.23 -3.55
C THR A 52 -8.74 8.96 -2.71
N ALA A 53 -9.35 7.92 -3.28
CA ALA A 53 -9.52 6.63 -2.61
C ALA A 53 -8.18 5.98 -2.24
N GLU A 54 -7.21 5.99 -3.17
CA GLU A 54 -5.85 5.50 -2.92
C GLU A 54 -5.17 6.29 -1.78
N GLU A 55 -5.29 7.61 -1.80
CA GLU A 55 -4.71 8.48 -0.77
C GLU A 55 -5.31 8.25 0.62
N GLU A 56 -6.64 8.13 0.73
CA GLU A 56 -7.33 7.85 1.99
C GLU A 56 -6.94 6.47 2.56
N ALA A 57 -6.86 5.46 1.70
CA ALA A 57 -6.45 4.12 2.13
C ALA A 57 -4.97 4.08 2.57
N ALA A 58 -4.08 4.85 1.91
CA ALA A 58 -2.70 5.02 2.36
C ALA A 58 -2.61 5.72 3.72
N ILE A 59 -3.43 6.77 3.92
CA ILE A 59 -3.54 7.48 5.21
C ILE A 59 -4.02 6.54 6.33
N ALA A 60 -4.96 5.64 6.04
CA ALA A 60 -5.42 4.65 7.02
C ALA A 60 -4.27 3.78 7.54
N LEU A 61 -3.36 3.34 6.65
CA LEU A 61 -2.16 2.62 7.06
C LEU A 61 -1.22 3.49 7.89
N PHE A 62 -1.03 4.76 7.51
CA PHE A 62 -0.18 5.66 8.31
C PHE A 62 -0.75 5.90 9.72
N PHE A 63 -2.06 6.07 9.86
CA PHE A 63 -2.72 6.16 11.16
C PHE A 63 -2.59 4.86 11.94
N CYS A 64 -2.68 3.70 11.29
CA CYS A 64 -2.45 2.40 11.92
C CYS A 64 -1.05 2.34 12.54
N LEU A 65 -0.01 2.67 11.77
CA LEU A 65 1.38 2.68 12.26
C LEU A 65 1.59 3.67 13.42
N LYS A 66 1.00 4.87 13.33
CA LYS A 66 1.05 5.85 14.42
C LYS A 66 0.36 5.40 15.69
N LYS A 67 -0.84 4.83 15.55
CA LYS A 67 -1.67 4.36 16.66
C LYS A 67 -0.97 3.26 17.46
N HIS A 68 -0.22 2.39 16.78
CA HIS A 68 0.59 1.35 17.40
C HIS A 68 2.01 1.81 17.77
N GLN A 69 2.29 3.11 17.67
CA GLN A 69 3.53 3.74 18.13
C GLN A 69 4.80 3.16 17.51
N TYR A 70 4.73 2.73 16.24
CA TYR A 70 5.92 2.35 15.50
C TYR A 70 6.95 3.48 15.50
N ASN A 71 8.22 3.13 15.66
CA ASN A 71 9.30 4.12 15.69
C ASN A 71 9.29 4.91 14.39
N ASN A 72 9.48 6.21 14.50
CA ASN A 72 9.46 7.16 13.39
C ASN A 72 8.11 7.32 12.66
N ALA A 73 7.01 6.64 13.06
CA ALA A 73 5.71 6.79 12.39
C ALA A 73 5.19 8.24 12.39
N ASN A 74 5.62 9.06 13.36
CA ASN A 74 5.33 10.51 13.40
C ASN A 74 5.95 11.32 12.25
N LYS A 75 6.97 10.79 11.58
CA LYS A 75 7.63 11.43 10.43
C LYS A 75 6.89 11.21 9.11
N LEU A 76 5.87 10.34 9.06
CA LEU A 76 5.07 10.11 7.86
C LEU A 76 4.33 11.40 7.45
N PRO A 77 4.52 11.92 6.21
CA PRO A 77 3.97 13.20 5.81
C PRO A 77 2.58 13.07 5.16
N PHE A 78 1.53 13.07 5.99
CA PHE A 78 0.12 12.90 5.58
C PHE A 78 -0.37 13.90 4.53
N LYS A 79 0.19 15.12 4.53
CA LYS A 79 -0.20 16.20 3.62
C LYS A 79 0.49 16.11 2.26
N GLN A 80 1.52 15.28 2.12
CA GLN A 80 2.29 15.17 0.89
C GLN A 80 1.68 14.09 0.00
N HIS A 81 1.08 14.49 -1.12
CA HIS A 81 0.53 13.58 -2.13
C HIS A 81 1.58 12.56 -2.62
N PRO A 82 2.83 12.96 -2.95
CA PRO A 82 3.87 12.02 -3.39
C PRO A 82 4.14 10.91 -2.38
N ALA A 83 4.07 11.21 -1.07
CA ALA A 83 4.21 10.18 -0.06
C ALA A 83 3.06 9.17 -0.18
N LYS A 84 1.80 9.61 -0.03
CA LYS A 84 0.64 8.72 -0.10
C LYS A 84 0.61 7.83 -1.35
N LEU A 85 0.90 8.41 -2.51
CA LEU A 85 0.90 7.71 -3.80
C LEU A 85 2.13 6.81 -4.00
N GLY A 86 3.28 7.19 -3.45
CA GLY A 86 4.51 6.39 -3.48
C GLY A 86 4.47 5.13 -2.62
N LEU A 87 3.46 4.99 -1.76
CA LEU A 87 3.29 3.81 -0.91
C LEU A 87 2.97 2.55 -1.71
N TYR A 88 2.11 2.62 -2.74
CA TYR A 88 1.79 1.48 -3.59
C TYR A 88 3.01 0.88 -4.31
N PRO A 89 3.80 1.63 -5.08
CA PRO A 89 4.97 1.07 -5.76
C PRO A 89 6.00 0.51 -4.78
N PHE A 90 6.18 1.15 -3.61
CA PHE A 90 7.02 0.63 -2.55
C PHE A 90 6.54 -0.73 -2.02
N LEU A 91 5.26 -0.86 -1.66
CA LEU A 91 4.70 -2.12 -1.16
C LEU A 91 4.71 -3.22 -2.23
N ARG A 92 4.48 -2.86 -3.50
CA ARG A 92 4.60 -3.80 -4.61
C ARG A 92 6.02 -4.35 -4.74
N HIS A 93 7.03 -3.51 -4.56
CA HIS A 93 8.42 -3.95 -4.60
C HIS A 93 8.74 -4.91 -3.46
N ILE A 94 8.35 -4.59 -2.22
CA ILE A 94 8.49 -5.52 -1.08
C ILE A 94 7.77 -6.84 -1.38
N GLY A 95 6.52 -6.77 -1.87
CA GLY A 95 5.73 -7.95 -2.22
C GLY A 95 6.42 -8.82 -3.27
N ASN A 96 6.99 -8.22 -4.32
CA ASN A 96 7.74 -8.95 -5.35
C ASN A 96 9.02 -9.58 -4.78
N HIS A 97 9.75 -8.88 -3.93
CA HIS A 97 10.95 -9.41 -3.28
C HIS A 97 10.60 -10.63 -2.41
N LEU A 98 9.59 -10.47 -1.54
CA LEU A 98 9.09 -11.56 -0.71
C LEU A 98 8.57 -12.74 -1.54
N ALA A 99 7.88 -12.48 -2.65
CA ALA A 99 7.40 -13.53 -3.53
C ALA A 99 8.55 -14.29 -4.19
N GLY A 100 9.59 -13.59 -4.64
CA GLY A 100 10.81 -14.19 -5.17
C GLY A 100 11.52 -15.08 -4.15
N THR A 101 11.48 -14.73 -2.87
CA THR A 101 12.05 -15.54 -1.79
C THR A 101 11.14 -16.70 -1.38
N PHE A 102 9.86 -16.44 -1.10
CA PHE A 102 8.93 -17.41 -0.55
C PHE A 102 8.32 -18.35 -1.59
N PHE A 103 8.40 -18.07 -2.89
CA PHE A 103 7.84 -18.93 -3.93
C PHE A 103 8.86 -19.28 -5.01
N SER A 104 10.15 -19.25 -4.66
CA SER A 104 11.21 -19.81 -5.51
C SER A 104 11.04 -21.32 -5.69
N GLU A 105 11.76 -21.90 -6.66
CA GLU A 105 11.78 -23.35 -6.87
C GLU A 105 12.23 -24.10 -5.61
N SER A 106 13.22 -23.55 -4.90
CA SER A 106 13.77 -24.11 -3.65
C SER A 106 12.91 -23.85 -2.41
N SER A 107 11.90 -22.96 -2.49
CA SER A 107 11.03 -22.67 -1.36
C SER A 107 10.15 -23.87 -0.99
N PRO A 108 9.89 -24.13 0.31
CA PRO A 108 8.94 -25.15 0.75
C PRO A 108 7.47 -24.78 0.48
N PHE A 109 7.17 -23.54 0.09
CA PHE A 109 5.80 -23.07 -0.10
C PHE A 109 5.36 -23.10 -1.58
N GLU A 110 4.16 -23.61 -1.82
CA GLU A 110 3.53 -23.68 -3.15
C GLU A 110 2.81 -22.37 -3.49
N ASN A 111 2.00 -21.89 -2.56
CA ASN A 111 1.21 -20.67 -2.71
C ASN A 111 0.83 -20.09 -1.34
N HIS A 112 0.14 -18.95 -1.38
CA HIS A 112 -0.46 -18.34 -0.20
C HIS A 112 -1.92 -17.96 -0.45
N ARG A 113 -2.67 -17.82 0.64
CA ARG A 113 -4.02 -17.25 0.63
C ARG A 113 -4.27 -16.43 1.87
N LEU A 114 -5.20 -15.47 1.77
CA LEU A 114 -5.64 -14.66 2.89
C LEU A 114 -6.91 -15.26 3.50
N LYS A 115 -7.02 -15.19 4.83
CA LYS A 115 -8.22 -15.58 5.56
C LYS A 115 -8.49 -14.61 6.69
N LEU A 116 -9.76 -14.33 6.94
CA LEU A 116 -10.17 -13.63 8.16
C LEU A 116 -10.38 -14.65 9.29
N ILE A 117 -9.84 -14.33 10.46
CA ILE A 117 -10.04 -15.07 11.70
C ILE A 117 -10.51 -14.11 12.80
N ASP A 118 -10.91 -14.67 13.94
CA ASP A 118 -11.22 -13.89 15.13
C ASP A 118 -9.99 -13.79 16.03
N VAL A 119 -9.61 -12.57 16.41
CA VAL A 119 -8.55 -12.29 17.38
C VAL A 119 -9.13 -11.36 18.42
N ASN A 120 -9.37 -11.89 19.62
CA ASN A 120 -9.93 -11.15 20.75
C ASN A 120 -11.25 -10.40 20.42
N GLY A 121 -12.16 -11.06 19.69
CA GLY A 121 -13.46 -10.49 19.32
C GLY A 121 -13.40 -9.48 18.17
N ARG A 122 -12.27 -9.38 17.46
CA ARG A 122 -12.10 -8.54 16.26
C ARG A 122 -11.72 -9.40 15.07
N LYS A 123 -12.23 -9.06 13.88
CA LYS A 123 -11.79 -9.73 12.66
C LYS A 123 -10.39 -9.28 12.26
N ALA A 124 -9.53 -10.27 12.03
CA ALA A 124 -8.12 -10.08 11.69
C ALA A 124 -7.74 -10.88 10.46
N LEU A 125 -6.85 -10.32 9.63
CA LEU A 125 -6.34 -11.03 8.46
C LEU A 125 -5.16 -11.91 8.87
N VAL A 126 -5.05 -13.09 8.28
CA VAL A 126 -3.86 -13.95 8.31
C VAL A 126 -3.43 -14.32 6.90
N ILE A 127 -2.14 -14.59 6.76
CA ILE A 127 -1.54 -15.20 5.58
C ILE A 127 -1.40 -16.69 5.87
N ILE A 128 -1.92 -17.53 4.98
CA ILE A 128 -1.81 -18.99 5.06
C ILE A 128 -0.96 -19.44 3.88
N PHE A 129 0.16 -20.10 4.18
CA PHE A 129 1.07 -20.70 3.20
C PHE A 129 0.77 -22.20 3.09
N LYS A 130 0.69 -22.69 1.85
CA LYS A 130 0.55 -24.13 1.58
C LYS A 130 1.94 -24.73 1.37
N LEU A 131 2.27 -25.79 2.10
CA LEU A 131 3.51 -26.52 1.89
C LEU A 131 3.45 -27.36 0.60
N LYS A 132 4.52 -27.34 -0.19
CA LYS A 132 4.68 -28.23 -1.35
C LYS A 132 4.65 -29.68 -0.90
N ASN A 133 3.99 -30.54 -1.68
CA ASN A 133 3.92 -31.99 -1.46
C ASN A 133 3.33 -32.44 -0.11
N HIS A 134 2.71 -31.51 0.63
CA HIS A 134 2.07 -31.78 1.90
C HIS A 134 0.67 -31.16 1.91
N ASN A 135 -0.29 -31.83 2.55
CA ASN A 135 -1.61 -31.24 2.80
C ASN A 135 -1.61 -30.47 4.12
N ILE A 136 -0.59 -29.61 4.31
CA ILE A 136 -0.35 -28.86 5.54
C ILE A 136 -0.34 -27.38 5.21
N ASP A 137 -1.14 -26.63 5.98
CA ASP A 137 -1.18 -25.18 5.97
C ASP A 137 -0.35 -24.62 7.13
N ILE A 138 0.53 -23.67 6.82
CA ILE A 138 1.30 -22.91 7.81
C ILE A 138 0.75 -21.50 7.88
N ARG A 139 0.59 -20.99 9.10
CA ARG A 139 0.14 -19.62 9.36
C ARG A 139 1.02 -18.98 10.43
N PRO A 140 1.80 -17.93 10.10
CA PRO A 140 2.44 -17.12 11.14
C PRO A 140 1.36 -16.37 11.94
N LEU A 141 1.51 -16.37 13.26
CA LEU A 141 0.62 -15.67 14.18
C LEU A 141 1.51 -14.91 15.20
N PRO A 142 1.56 -13.56 15.16
CA PRO A 142 0.95 -12.67 14.17
C PRO A 142 1.54 -12.79 12.75
N PRO A 143 0.78 -12.41 11.70
CA PRO A 143 1.13 -12.74 10.32
C PRO A 143 2.36 -12.02 9.78
N LEU A 144 2.70 -10.86 10.34
CA LEU A 144 3.86 -10.06 9.96
C LEU A 144 4.94 -10.04 11.05
N HIS A 145 4.84 -10.88 12.08
CA HIS A 145 5.77 -10.84 13.23
C HIS A 145 7.06 -11.63 12.96
N PHE A 146 7.80 -11.23 11.95
CA PHE A 146 9.12 -11.74 11.61
C PHE A 146 10.07 -10.58 11.36
N THR A 147 11.34 -10.87 11.10
CA THR A 147 12.33 -9.91 10.59
C THR A 147 13.05 -10.54 9.41
N ILE A 148 13.64 -9.69 8.57
CA ILE A 148 14.54 -10.13 7.51
C ILE A 148 15.94 -9.65 7.86
N SER A 149 16.91 -10.54 7.87
CA SER A 149 18.33 -10.22 8.10
C SER A 149 19.19 -10.82 6.99
N ASN A 150 20.37 -10.26 6.79
CA ASN A 150 21.42 -10.92 6.05
C ASN A 150 21.90 -12.15 6.87
N ASP A 151 22.05 -13.30 6.21
CA ASP A 151 22.43 -14.56 6.87
C ASP A 151 23.91 -14.60 7.27
N GLU A 152 24.78 -13.97 6.48
CA GLU A 152 26.23 -13.89 6.72
C GLU A 152 26.58 -12.86 7.80
N THR A 153 25.96 -11.67 7.77
CA THR A 153 26.30 -10.56 8.69
C THR A 153 25.38 -10.46 9.90
N GLY A 154 24.19 -11.08 9.85
CA GLY A 154 23.15 -10.92 10.87
C GLY A 154 22.52 -9.52 10.88
N GLU A 155 22.95 -8.62 9.98
CA GLU A 155 22.43 -7.26 9.92
C GLU A 155 20.96 -7.28 9.47
N ILE A 156 20.13 -6.53 10.19
CA ILE A 156 18.73 -6.31 9.85
C ILE A 156 18.70 -5.71 8.45
N LYS A 157 18.02 -6.41 7.53
CA LYS A 157 17.90 -5.95 6.15
C LYS A 157 17.07 -4.67 6.14
N THR A 158 17.73 -3.56 5.88
CA THR A 158 17.07 -2.39 5.33
C THR A 158 16.77 -2.71 3.87
N PHE A 159 15.60 -2.35 3.34
CA PHE A 159 15.31 -2.58 1.90
C PHE A 159 16.13 -1.64 1.01
N ASP A 160 17.25 -1.08 1.50
CA ASP A 160 18.13 -0.07 0.90
C ASP A 160 19.04 -0.56 -0.22
N ILE A 161 19.50 -1.82 -0.14
CA ILE A 161 20.25 -2.48 -1.21
C ILE A 161 19.29 -2.92 -2.33
N ASP A 162 18.11 -3.46 -1.98
CA ASP A 162 17.04 -3.69 -2.95
C ASP A 162 16.53 -2.34 -3.53
N PHE A 163 16.64 -1.25 -2.76
CA PHE A 163 16.38 0.10 -3.23
C PHE A 163 17.42 0.61 -4.23
N LYS A 164 18.67 0.14 -4.26
CA LYS A 164 19.59 0.52 -5.35
C LYS A 164 19.09 -0.03 -6.68
N GLU A 165 18.50 -1.22 -6.72
CA GLU A 165 17.92 -1.78 -7.94
C GLU A 165 16.60 -1.10 -8.34
N LEU A 166 15.79 -0.67 -7.35
CA LEU A 166 14.72 0.29 -7.62
C LEU A 166 15.35 1.56 -8.22
N TYR A 167 16.16 2.29 -7.45
CA TYR A 167 16.66 3.65 -7.67
C TYR A 167 17.55 3.83 -8.90
N ILE A 168 18.41 2.86 -9.19
CA ILE A 168 19.35 2.87 -10.33
C ILE A 168 18.70 2.25 -11.58
N GLY A 169 17.67 1.42 -11.41
CA GLY A 169 16.99 0.71 -12.50
C GLY A 169 15.73 1.39 -13.05
N ASP A 170 15.15 0.77 -14.08
CA ASP A 170 13.91 1.23 -14.71
C ASP A 170 12.72 1.28 -13.73
N ASN A 171 12.76 0.52 -12.64
CA ASN A 171 11.68 0.44 -11.66
C ASN A 171 11.49 1.72 -10.84
N TYR A 172 12.55 2.46 -10.47
CA TYR A 172 12.41 3.76 -9.80
C TYR A 172 11.96 4.84 -10.74
N LYS A 173 12.51 4.90 -11.97
CA LYS A 173 12.00 5.81 -13.00
C LYS A 173 10.51 5.57 -13.25
N ASN A 174 10.08 4.31 -13.31
CA ASN A 174 8.67 3.96 -13.43
C ASN A 174 7.85 4.33 -12.18
N SER A 175 8.41 4.23 -10.97
CA SER A 175 7.75 4.58 -9.72
C SER A 175 7.62 6.10 -9.54
N LEU A 176 8.68 6.85 -9.82
CA LEU A 176 8.67 8.31 -9.88
C LEU A 176 7.72 8.79 -10.97
N LYS A 177 7.83 8.25 -12.18
CA LYS A 177 6.92 8.54 -13.28
C LYS A 177 5.48 8.25 -12.89
N TYR A 178 5.20 7.14 -12.20
CA TYR A 178 3.87 6.87 -11.66
C TYR A 178 3.42 7.95 -10.67
N ILE A 179 4.26 8.34 -9.71
CA ILE A 179 3.94 9.38 -8.71
C ILE A 179 3.71 10.73 -9.40
N GLU A 180 4.57 11.11 -10.34
CA GLU A 180 4.50 12.32 -11.14
C GLU A 180 3.26 12.32 -12.04
N ASP A 181 2.98 11.21 -12.73
CA ASP A 181 1.84 11.05 -13.62
C ASP A 181 0.54 11.16 -12.82
N VAL A 182 0.43 10.49 -11.67
CA VAL A 182 -0.79 10.54 -10.84
C VAL A 182 -0.94 11.91 -10.18
N SER A 183 0.15 12.51 -9.67
CA SER A 183 0.12 13.86 -9.08
C SER A 183 -0.20 14.93 -10.12
N SER A 184 0.40 14.83 -11.30
CA SER A 184 0.12 15.70 -12.45
C SER A 184 -1.30 15.49 -12.95
N LYS A 185 -1.79 14.25 -13.04
CA LYS A 185 -3.17 13.94 -13.44
C LYS A 185 -4.15 14.56 -12.44
N ARG A 186 -3.92 14.41 -11.14
CA ARG A 186 -4.71 15.07 -10.09
C ARG A 186 -4.77 16.59 -10.28
N ASN A 187 -3.62 17.23 -10.49
CA ASN A 187 -3.57 18.69 -10.66
C ASN A 187 -4.22 19.14 -11.99
N ARG A 188 -3.99 18.42 -13.09
CA ARG A 188 -4.61 18.71 -14.40
C ARG A 188 -6.13 18.52 -14.40
N LEU A 189 -6.65 17.60 -13.59
CA LEU A 189 -8.10 17.40 -13.44
C LEU A 189 -8.76 18.55 -12.67
N LEU A 190 -8.06 19.15 -11.71
CA LEU A 190 -8.58 20.23 -10.87
C LEU A 190 -8.42 21.62 -11.51
N TYR A 191 -7.36 21.82 -12.29
CA TYR A 191 -7.00 23.13 -12.79
C TYR A 191 -6.90 23.11 -14.32
N ALA A 192 -7.58 24.06 -14.96
CA ALA A 192 -7.39 24.34 -16.38
C ALA A 192 -5.93 24.74 -16.61
N ASN A 193 -5.32 24.17 -17.66
CA ASN A 193 -4.01 24.59 -18.13
C ASN A 193 -4.14 25.20 -19.53
N SER A 194 -3.03 25.71 -20.07
CA SER A 194 -2.97 26.30 -21.41
C SER A 194 -3.34 25.31 -22.54
N ALA A 195 -3.42 24.00 -22.26
CA ALA A 195 -3.81 22.97 -23.22
C ALA A 195 -5.33 22.71 -23.26
N GLY A 196 -6.14 23.44 -22.48
CA GLY A 196 -7.60 23.34 -22.50
C GLY A 196 -8.18 22.49 -21.37
N LYS A 197 -9.40 21.96 -21.58
CA LYS A 197 -10.04 21.06 -20.60
C LYS A 197 -9.36 19.69 -20.63
N PRO A 198 -9.07 19.08 -19.48
CA PRO A 198 -8.54 17.72 -19.43
C PRO A 198 -9.57 16.75 -20.03
N GLU A 199 -9.13 15.88 -20.93
CA GLU A 199 -9.92 14.74 -21.42
C GLU A 199 -9.37 13.45 -20.82
N VAL A 200 -10.22 12.67 -20.16
CA VAL A 200 -9.88 11.30 -19.77
C VAL A 200 -10.11 10.36 -20.95
N LYS A 201 -9.03 9.71 -21.42
CA LYS A 201 -9.06 8.66 -22.44
C LYS A 201 -8.71 7.30 -21.81
N GLY A 202 -9.31 6.23 -22.32
CA GLY A 202 -9.04 4.84 -21.92
C GLY A 202 -10.23 4.16 -21.24
N ASP A 203 -9.99 2.93 -20.77
CA ASP A 203 -10.99 2.11 -20.09
C ASP A 203 -11.13 2.53 -18.61
N MET A 204 -12.28 3.14 -18.29
CA MET A 204 -12.59 3.59 -16.94
C MET A 204 -12.84 2.43 -15.97
N GLU A 205 -13.36 1.30 -16.43
CA GLU A 205 -13.56 0.13 -15.58
C GLU A 205 -12.24 -0.52 -15.21
N GLU A 206 -11.33 -0.65 -16.17
CA GLU A 206 -9.97 -1.14 -15.92
C GLU A 206 -9.26 -0.24 -14.89
N TYR A 207 -9.31 1.09 -15.09
CA TYR A 207 -8.73 2.05 -14.15
C TYR A 207 -9.31 1.93 -12.74
N LEU A 208 -10.64 1.88 -12.60
CA LEU A 208 -11.28 1.82 -11.29
C LEU A 208 -11.08 0.46 -10.61
N ASN A 209 -11.00 -0.64 -11.37
CA ASN A 209 -10.62 -1.94 -10.83
C ASN A 209 -9.18 -1.95 -10.35
N PHE A 210 -8.26 -1.28 -11.06
CA PHE A 210 -6.89 -1.10 -10.59
C PHE A 210 -6.84 -0.28 -9.30
N GLN A 211 -7.63 0.79 -9.18
CA GLN A 211 -7.73 1.55 -7.94
C GLN A 211 -8.33 0.76 -6.79
N LYS A 212 -9.38 -0.03 -7.05
CA LYS A 212 -9.95 -0.97 -6.09
C LYS A 212 -8.87 -1.91 -5.55
N MET A 213 -8.04 -2.48 -6.42
CA MET A 213 -6.97 -3.39 -6.01
C MET A 213 -5.95 -2.73 -5.07
N LYS A 214 -5.54 -1.47 -5.32
CA LYS A 214 -4.63 -0.74 -4.42
C LYS A 214 -5.25 -0.43 -3.07
N VAL A 215 -6.51 0.05 -3.06
CA VAL A 215 -7.23 0.35 -1.82
C VAL A 215 -7.35 -0.90 -0.96
N PHE A 216 -7.72 -2.03 -1.55
CA PHE A 216 -7.80 -3.29 -0.81
C PHE A 216 -6.43 -3.78 -0.34
N LEU A 217 -5.35 -3.60 -1.10
CA LEU A 217 -4.00 -3.92 -0.64
C LEU A 217 -3.67 -3.18 0.68
N PHE A 218 -3.93 -1.88 0.75
CA PHE A 218 -3.69 -1.10 1.97
C PHE A 218 -4.59 -1.54 3.13
N ILE A 219 -5.87 -1.80 2.86
CA ILE A 219 -6.81 -2.32 3.86
C ILE A 219 -6.37 -3.70 4.38
N TYR A 220 -5.89 -4.58 3.50
CA TYR A 220 -5.38 -5.89 3.90
C TYR A 220 -4.19 -5.74 4.84
N ILE A 221 -3.25 -4.85 4.54
CA ILE A 221 -2.10 -4.57 5.40
C ILE A 221 -2.56 -4.01 6.75
N VAL A 222 -3.54 -3.10 6.76
CA VAL A 222 -4.14 -2.60 8.01
C VAL A 222 -4.69 -3.76 8.85
N LEU A 223 -5.41 -4.71 8.25
CA LEU A 223 -5.97 -5.87 8.97
C LEU A 223 -4.93 -6.96 9.32
N LEU A 224 -3.74 -6.92 8.73
CA LEU A 224 -2.59 -7.74 9.12
C LEU A 224 -1.82 -7.13 10.32
N ILE A 225 -2.08 -5.86 10.67
CA ILE A 225 -1.38 -5.12 11.72
C ILE A 225 -2.33 -4.77 12.88
N ASP A 226 -3.37 -3.98 12.61
CA ASP A 226 -4.18 -3.32 13.64
C ASP A 226 -4.90 -4.25 14.63
N PRO A 227 -5.39 -5.43 14.22
CA PRO A 227 -5.99 -6.39 15.15
C PRO A 227 -4.98 -7.12 16.05
N TRP A 228 -3.71 -7.19 15.63
CA TRP A 228 -2.68 -8.05 16.24
C TRP A 228 -1.81 -7.34 17.28
N GLU A 229 -1.42 -6.10 16.98
CA GLU A 229 -0.41 -5.35 17.74
C GLU A 229 -0.73 -5.12 19.21
N LYS A 230 -2.01 -4.92 19.55
CA LYS A 230 -2.41 -4.72 20.96
C LYS A 230 -2.22 -5.96 21.84
N ALA A 231 -2.19 -7.15 21.24
CA ALA A 231 -2.05 -8.40 21.97
C ALA A 231 -0.60 -8.86 22.06
N GLU A 232 0.20 -8.63 21.01
CA GLU A 232 1.49 -9.32 20.81
C GLU A 232 2.69 -8.37 20.66
N GLY A 233 2.48 -7.05 20.64
CA GLY A 233 3.54 -6.05 20.45
C GLY A 233 3.96 -5.82 18.99
N SER A 234 4.99 -4.97 18.80
CA SER A 234 5.37 -4.42 17.50
C SER A 234 6.17 -5.35 16.59
N SER A 235 5.64 -5.56 15.39
CA SER A 235 6.29 -6.33 14.33
C SER A 235 7.61 -5.70 13.87
N GLY A 236 8.69 -6.48 13.96
CA GLY A 236 10.00 -6.12 13.43
C GLY A 236 9.97 -5.85 11.91
N PHE A 237 9.32 -6.69 11.12
CA PHE A 237 9.19 -6.52 9.67
C PHE A 237 8.44 -5.25 9.30
N VAL A 238 7.35 -4.93 10.00
CA VAL A 238 6.61 -3.69 9.76
C VAL A 238 7.47 -2.47 10.12
N GLN A 239 8.26 -2.55 11.20
CA GLN A 239 9.23 -1.51 11.54
C GLN A 239 10.30 -1.34 10.44
N GLN A 240 10.88 -2.44 9.95
CA GLN A 240 11.85 -2.42 8.84
C GLN A 240 11.27 -1.78 7.58
N ALA A 241 10.03 -2.12 7.22
CA ALA A 241 9.34 -1.56 6.07
C ALA A 241 9.06 -0.06 6.26
N LEU A 242 8.64 0.39 7.45
CA LEU A 242 8.43 1.80 7.75
C LEU A 242 9.72 2.62 7.63
N ASP A 243 10.81 2.17 8.26
CA ASP A 243 12.08 2.88 8.20
C ASP A 243 12.62 2.97 6.77
N SER A 244 12.49 1.87 6.01
CA SER A 244 12.84 1.80 4.60
C SER A 244 12.03 2.78 3.75
N TYR A 245 10.72 2.88 4.00
CA TYR A 245 9.86 3.80 3.30
C TYR A 245 10.17 5.27 3.61
N LEU A 246 10.45 5.60 4.87
CA LEU A 246 10.87 6.95 5.27
C LEU A 246 12.21 7.34 4.62
N LEU A 247 13.14 6.39 4.49
CA LEU A 247 14.39 6.59 3.77
C LEU A 247 14.14 6.89 2.29
N LEU A 248 13.22 6.17 1.64
CA LEU A 248 12.83 6.44 0.25
C LEU A 248 12.25 7.86 0.11
N LEU A 249 11.32 8.26 0.97
CA LEU A 249 10.73 9.61 0.93
C LEU A 249 11.79 10.71 1.06
N ASN A 250 12.77 10.52 1.95
CA ASN A 250 13.87 11.46 2.12
C ASN A 250 14.77 11.56 0.89
N ARG A 251 14.95 10.47 0.12
CA ARG A 251 15.74 10.47 -1.12
C ARG A 251 15.00 11.20 -2.24
N ILE A 252 13.71 10.92 -2.42
CA ILE A 252 12.86 11.60 -3.41
C ILE A 252 12.89 13.12 -3.18
N GLN A 253 12.68 13.56 -1.93
CA GLN A 253 12.72 15.00 -1.60
C GLN A 253 14.06 15.67 -1.93
N LYS A 254 15.19 14.96 -1.80
CA LYS A 254 16.51 15.53 -2.13
C LYS A 254 16.73 15.68 -3.64
N GLU A 255 16.24 14.75 -4.45
CA GLU A 255 16.34 14.86 -5.91
C GLU A 255 15.47 15.98 -6.47
N ASP A 256 14.24 16.13 -5.96
CA ASP A 256 13.35 17.22 -6.34
C ASP A 256 14.03 18.59 -6.15
N VAL A 257 14.78 18.76 -5.05
CA VAL A 257 15.54 19.98 -4.75
C VAL A 257 16.69 20.19 -5.75
N ILE A 258 17.41 19.12 -6.13
CA ILE A 258 18.54 19.21 -7.07
C ILE A 258 18.04 19.53 -8.49
N GLN A 259 16.98 18.88 -8.96
CA GLN A 259 16.41 19.16 -10.28
C GLN A 259 15.81 20.57 -10.37
N ALA A 260 15.16 21.05 -9.31
CA ALA A 260 14.66 22.42 -9.24
C ALA A 260 15.78 23.46 -9.32
N GLN A 261 16.97 23.18 -8.76
CA GLN A 261 18.13 24.08 -8.83
C GLN A 261 18.83 24.08 -10.20
N GLN A 262 18.68 23.02 -10.99
CA GLN A 262 19.26 22.92 -12.34
C GLN A 262 18.35 23.49 -13.44
N SER A 263 17.09 23.81 -13.10
CA SER A 263 16.07 24.31 -14.02
C SER A 263 15.86 25.83 -13.93
N VAL A 264 16.73 26.54 -13.20
CA VAL A 264 16.72 28.00 -12.98
C VAL A 264 17.90 28.64 -13.71
#